data_AF-A0A6M8BG66-F1
#
_entry.id   AF-A0A6M8BG66-F1
#
_cell.length_a   1.000
_cell.length_b   1.000
_cell.length_c   1.000
_cell.angle_alpha   90.00
_cell.angle_beta   90.00
_cell.angle_gamma   90.00
#
_symmetry.space_group_name_H-M   'P 1'
#
loop_
_entity.id
_entity.type
_entity.pdbx_description
1 polymer ?
#
loop_
_entity_poly.entity_id
_entity_poly.type
_entity_poly.pdbx_seq_one_letter_code
_entity_poly.pdbx_strand_id
1 'polypeptide(L)'
;MPKAPILQPDQSYMFADYFRLNFAPRDILAHFGVTLQKRAIAFSPHRGELDRLDSLQQRIEESLPRLSLTSEAARREFLIAPVLTDVLHYTQALLNVEYPVAVSNQLKGSLDYFLQTDVTVLVIEAKNEDLERGFVQLAVELIALDQWIESEQGVLPGAVSTGSIWQFGQFDRQTRQVTQDLNLYRVPADLEALLRILVGLLKPAPGDSVGAEP
;
A
#
# COMPACT_ATOMS: atom_id res chain seq x y z
N MET A 1 -10.69 -32.72 -13.36
CA MET A 1 -9.47 -32.85 -12.53
C MET A 1 -9.65 -31.97 -11.31
N PRO A 2 -9.38 -32.43 -10.08
CA PRO A 2 -9.37 -31.54 -8.92
C PRO A 2 -8.30 -30.46 -9.13
N LYS A 3 -8.65 -29.19 -8.90
CA LYS A 3 -7.67 -28.10 -8.92
C LYS A 3 -6.63 -28.39 -7.83
N ALA A 4 -5.34 -28.25 -8.15
CA ALA A 4 -4.29 -28.33 -7.13
C ALA A 4 -4.55 -27.28 -6.04
N PRO A 5 -4.30 -27.59 -4.76
CA PRO A 5 -4.45 -26.62 -3.68
C PRO A 5 -3.48 -25.46 -3.92
N ILE A 6 -3.98 -24.23 -3.80
CA ILE A 6 -3.19 -23.01 -4.05
C ILE A 6 -2.10 -22.86 -2.99
N LEU A 7 -2.46 -23.07 -1.72
CA LEU A 7 -1.55 -23.14 -0.58
C LEU A 7 -1.62 -24.52 0.06
N GLN A 8 -0.49 -25.03 0.52
CA GLN A 8 -0.45 -26.25 1.32
C GLN A 8 -0.83 -25.93 2.77
N PRO A 9 -1.81 -26.62 3.38
CA PRO A 9 -2.30 -26.31 4.73
C PRO A 9 -1.21 -26.29 5.81
N ASP A 10 -0.27 -27.23 5.75
CA ASP A 10 0.79 -27.39 6.75
C ASP A 10 2.06 -26.57 6.44
N GLN A 11 2.09 -25.87 5.31
CA GLN A 11 3.21 -25.04 4.93
C GLN A 11 3.07 -23.62 5.50
N SER A 12 4.18 -23.11 6.03
CA SER A 12 4.30 -21.73 6.46
C SER A 12 4.59 -20.83 5.25
N TYR A 13 3.84 -19.73 5.12
CA TYR A 13 4.04 -18.71 4.10
C TYR A 13 4.25 -17.34 4.75
N MET A 14 5.30 -16.65 4.33
CA MET A 14 5.55 -15.24 4.62
C MET A 14 4.92 -14.37 3.53
N PHE A 15 4.66 -13.08 3.79
CA PHE A 15 4.15 -12.15 2.76
C PHE A 15 4.98 -12.17 1.47
N ALA A 16 6.31 -12.17 1.58
CA ALA A 16 7.23 -12.25 0.44
C ALA A 16 7.11 -13.55 -0.39
N ASP A 17 6.55 -14.63 0.16
CA ASP A 17 6.32 -15.87 -0.59
C ASP A 17 5.18 -15.71 -1.60
N TYR A 18 4.15 -14.91 -1.30
CA TYR A 18 3.02 -14.66 -2.19
C TYR A 18 3.43 -13.92 -3.47
N PHE A 19 4.46 -13.08 -3.40
CA PHE A 19 5.09 -12.49 -4.57
C PHE A 19 5.66 -13.54 -5.53
N ARG A 20 6.09 -14.70 -5.02
CA ARG A 20 6.78 -15.74 -5.81
C ARG A 20 5.83 -16.83 -6.30
N LEU A 21 4.60 -16.88 -5.79
CA LEU A 21 3.62 -17.88 -6.18
C LEU A 21 3.23 -17.73 -7.65
N ASN A 22 3.24 -18.84 -8.38
CA ASN A 22 2.85 -18.87 -9.79
C ASN A 22 1.36 -19.22 -9.96
N PHE A 23 0.51 -18.50 -9.24
CA PHE A 23 -0.96 -18.61 -9.32
C PHE A 23 -1.57 -17.26 -9.71
N ALA A 24 -2.76 -17.28 -10.29
CA ALA A 24 -3.45 -16.04 -10.61
C ALA A 24 -3.80 -15.29 -9.31
N PRO A 25 -3.68 -13.94 -9.28
CA PRO A 25 -4.03 -13.13 -8.10
C PRO A 25 -5.43 -13.44 -7.55
N ARG A 26 -6.41 -13.64 -8.44
CA ARG A 26 -7.79 -13.99 -8.07
C ARG A 26 -7.89 -15.31 -7.32
N ASP A 27 -7.12 -16.30 -7.73
CA ASP A 27 -7.11 -17.61 -7.08
C ASP A 27 -6.50 -17.50 -5.68
N ILE A 28 -5.35 -16.82 -5.55
CA ILE A 28 -4.68 -16.58 -4.25
C ILE A 28 -5.63 -15.87 -3.27
N LEU A 29 -6.29 -14.80 -3.70
CA LEU A 29 -7.19 -14.05 -2.82
C LEU A 29 -8.48 -14.84 -2.50
N ALA A 30 -8.99 -15.63 -3.45
CA ALA A 30 -10.14 -16.50 -3.21
C ALA A 30 -9.87 -17.58 -2.16
N HIS A 31 -8.61 -18.03 -1.99
CA HIS A 31 -8.22 -18.93 -0.89
C HIS A 31 -8.51 -18.32 0.49
N PHE A 32 -8.40 -16.99 0.61
CA PHE A 32 -8.74 -16.24 1.83
C PHE A 32 -10.20 -15.79 1.86
N GLY A 33 -11.06 -16.25 0.94
CA GLY A 33 -12.43 -15.80 0.82
C GLY A 33 -12.55 -14.32 0.42
N VAL A 34 -11.59 -13.82 -0.36
CA VAL A 34 -11.53 -12.43 -0.83
C VAL A 34 -11.67 -12.36 -2.35
N THR A 35 -12.41 -11.37 -2.83
CA THR A 35 -12.55 -11.10 -4.27
C THR A 35 -11.60 -10.00 -4.75
N LEU A 36 -11.21 -10.05 -6.02
CA LEU A 36 -10.37 -9.01 -6.64
C LEU A 36 -11.11 -8.30 -7.77
N GLN A 37 -11.19 -6.97 -7.67
CA GLN A 37 -11.67 -6.08 -8.71
C GLN A 37 -10.52 -5.20 -9.20
N LYS A 38 -10.42 -4.96 -10.51
CA LYS A 38 -9.56 -3.92 -11.09
C LYS A 38 -10.46 -2.80 -11.59
N ARG A 39 -10.35 -1.60 -11.03
CA ARG A 39 -11.11 -0.40 -11.44
C ARG A 39 -10.39 0.87 -10.99
N ALA A 40 -10.68 1.99 -11.65
CA ALA A 40 -10.22 3.28 -11.16
C ALA A 40 -10.82 3.55 -9.78
N ILE A 41 -9.96 3.89 -8.80
CA ILE A 41 -10.41 4.29 -7.46
C ILE A 41 -10.57 5.82 -7.43
N ALA A 42 -11.72 6.27 -6.95
CA ALA A 42 -11.96 7.69 -6.73
C ALA A 42 -11.51 8.06 -5.32
N PHE A 43 -10.28 8.55 -5.19
CA PHE A 43 -9.77 9.08 -3.93
C PHE A 43 -10.31 10.50 -3.66
N SER A 44 -10.40 10.88 -2.39
CA SER A 44 -10.60 12.27 -1.94
C SER A 44 -9.21 12.92 -1.75
N PRO A 45 -8.62 13.57 -2.78
CA PRO A 45 -7.30 14.17 -2.63
C PRO A 45 -7.33 15.35 -1.66
N HIS A 46 -6.25 15.51 -0.90
CA HIS A 46 -6.05 16.67 -0.04
C HIS A 46 -6.02 17.97 -0.85
N ARG A 47 -6.83 18.94 -0.43
CA ARG A 47 -7.00 20.24 -1.11
C ARG A 47 -6.22 21.38 -0.45
N GLY A 48 -5.59 21.14 0.70
CA GLY A 48 -4.78 22.14 1.37
C GLY A 48 -3.43 22.36 0.70
N GLU A 49 -2.65 23.25 1.32
CA GLU A 49 -1.31 23.62 0.89
C GLU A 49 -0.32 22.46 1.10
N LEU A 50 0.59 22.28 0.14
CA LEU A 50 1.71 21.36 0.22
C LEU A 50 3.03 22.15 0.15
N ASP A 51 3.36 22.84 1.24
CA ASP A 51 4.47 23.81 1.35
C ASP A 51 5.86 23.22 1.05
N ARG A 52 6.04 21.89 1.07
CA ARG A 52 7.29 21.21 0.73
C ARG A 52 7.31 20.58 -0.67
N LEU A 53 6.21 20.60 -1.41
CA LEU A 53 6.07 19.90 -2.70
C LEU A 53 7.19 20.25 -3.69
N ASP A 54 7.37 21.55 -3.98
CA ASP A 54 8.37 22.01 -4.96
C ASP A 54 9.78 21.61 -4.54
N SER A 55 10.08 21.72 -3.24
CA SER A 55 11.39 21.35 -2.69
C SER A 55 11.66 19.85 -2.82
N LEU A 56 10.66 19.00 -2.62
CA LEU A 56 10.78 17.55 -2.78
C LEU A 56 10.98 17.17 -4.24
N GLN A 57 10.18 17.76 -5.13
CA GLN A 57 10.30 17.54 -6.56
C GLN A 57 11.71 17.88 -7.05
N GLN A 58 12.22 19.05 -6.66
CA GLN A 58 13.57 19.49 -7.03
C GLN A 58 14.65 18.52 -6.51
N ARG A 59 14.58 18.09 -5.25
CA ARG A 59 15.55 17.12 -4.68
C ARG A 59 15.55 15.79 -5.44
N ILE A 60 14.37 15.30 -5.83
CA ILE A 60 14.25 14.06 -6.61
C ILE A 60 14.83 14.25 -8.01
N GLU A 61 14.47 15.32 -8.72
CA GLU A 61 14.95 15.61 -10.08
C GLU A 61 16.47 15.80 -10.14
N GLU A 62 17.07 16.43 -9.13
CA GLU A 62 18.53 16.65 -9.06
C GLU A 62 19.31 15.36 -8.77
N SER A 63 18.76 14.48 -7.93
CA SER A 63 19.43 13.27 -7.47
C SER A 63 19.26 12.09 -8.43
N LEU A 64 18.07 11.96 -9.06
CA LEU A 64 17.71 10.79 -9.87
C LEU A 64 18.73 10.46 -10.99
N PRO A 65 19.29 11.42 -11.75
CA PRO A 65 20.30 11.13 -12.78
C PRO A 65 21.64 10.62 -12.24
N ARG A 66 21.88 10.72 -10.93
CA ARG A 66 23.16 10.43 -10.26
C ARG A 66 23.10 9.19 -9.38
N LEU A 67 21.91 8.62 -9.19
CA LEU A 67 21.68 7.47 -8.30
C LEU A 67 21.62 6.16 -9.09
N SER A 68 22.18 5.10 -8.50
CA SER A 68 21.97 3.73 -8.96
C SER A 68 20.84 3.10 -8.15
N LEU A 69 19.70 2.88 -8.79
CA LEU A 69 18.47 2.35 -8.15
C LEU A 69 18.24 0.88 -8.50
N THR A 70 19.27 0.05 -8.33
CA THR A 70 19.24 -1.37 -8.72
C THR A 70 18.68 -2.31 -7.65
N SER A 71 18.45 -1.82 -6.43
CA SER A 71 17.91 -2.59 -5.31
C SER A 71 16.65 -1.94 -4.74
N GLU A 72 15.81 -2.77 -4.13
CA GLU A 72 14.64 -2.32 -3.38
C GLU A 72 15.05 -1.39 -2.23
N ALA A 73 16.14 -1.70 -1.52
CA ALA A 73 16.69 -0.85 -0.46
C ALA A 73 17.06 0.56 -0.96
N ALA A 74 17.74 0.66 -2.12
CA ALA A 74 18.08 1.96 -2.69
C ALA A 74 16.84 2.76 -3.11
N ARG A 75 15.83 2.10 -3.69
CA ARG A 75 14.55 2.74 -4.05
C ARG A 75 13.78 3.21 -2.81
N ARG A 76 13.77 2.38 -1.76
CA ARG A 76 13.20 2.69 -0.45
C ARG A 76 13.84 3.95 0.13
N GLU A 77 15.16 4.01 0.16
CA GLU A 77 15.93 5.12 0.74
C GLU A 77 15.80 6.43 -0.06
N PHE A 78 15.97 6.37 -1.40
CA PHE A 78 16.14 7.57 -2.20
C PHE A 78 14.88 8.07 -2.91
N LEU A 79 13.82 7.25 -3.02
CA LEU A 79 12.59 7.65 -3.69
C LEU A 79 11.35 7.55 -2.80
N ILE A 80 11.19 6.46 -2.04
CA ILE A 80 9.98 6.24 -1.25
C ILE A 80 10.03 7.01 0.08
N ALA A 81 11.10 6.83 0.86
CA ALA A 81 11.25 7.48 2.17
C ALA A 81 11.17 9.02 2.12
N PRO A 82 11.72 9.72 1.10
CA PRO A 82 11.56 11.17 0.99
C PRO A 82 10.10 11.60 0.81
N VAL A 83 9.33 10.88 -0.03
CA VAL A 83 7.90 11.14 -0.21
C VAL A 83 7.16 10.92 1.11
N LEU A 84 7.40 9.79 1.78
CA LEU A 84 6.73 9.48 3.04
C LEU A 84 7.08 10.46 4.15
N THR A 85 8.33 10.93 4.22
CA THR A 85 8.78 11.92 5.21
C THR A 85 8.00 13.23 5.08
N ASP A 86 7.75 13.70 3.86
CA ASP A 86 6.91 14.89 3.64
C ASP A 86 5.43 14.60 3.92
N VAL A 87 4.94 13.38 3.66
CA VAL A 87 3.59 12.97 4.12
C VAL A 87 3.46 13.09 5.64
N LEU A 88 4.47 12.75 6.44
CA LEU A 88 4.42 12.89 7.90
C LEU A 88 4.29 14.37 8.33
N HIS A 89 5.02 15.26 7.66
CA HIS A 89 4.90 16.71 7.87
C HIS A 89 3.45 17.18 7.68
N TYR A 90 2.74 16.62 6.69
CA TYR A 90 1.35 16.97 6.44
C TYR A 90 0.33 16.24 7.31
N THR A 91 0.60 15.04 7.85
CA THR A 91 -0.46 14.15 8.36
C THR A 91 -0.43 13.88 9.86
N GLN A 92 0.65 14.26 10.57
CA GLN A 92 0.89 13.83 11.97
C GLN A 92 0.87 12.31 12.15
N ALA A 93 0.93 11.54 11.06
CA ALA A 93 0.95 10.09 11.12
C ALA A 93 2.24 9.59 11.77
N LEU A 94 2.13 8.51 12.52
CA LEU A 94 3.27 7.68 12.92
C LEU A 94 3.63 6.77 11.76
N LEU A 95 4.93 6.67 11.44
CA LEU A 95 5.44 5.74 10.44
C LEU A 95 6.23 4.63 11.13
N ASN A 96 5.76 3.41 10.99
CA ASN A 96 6.52 2.21 11.34
C ASN A 96 7.13 1.63 10.05
N VAL A 97 8.43 1.36 10.08
CA VAL A 97 9.17 0.74 8.97
C VAL A 97 9.44 -0.72 9.36
N GLU A 98 9.19 -1.65 8.44
CA GLU A 98 9.30 -3.10 8.69
C GLU A 98 8.40 -3.59 9.85
N TYR A 99 7.15 -3.12 9.88
CA TYR A 99 6.20 -3.41 10.95
C TYR A 99 5.77 -4.89 10.94
N PRO A 100 6.06 -5.67 12.01
CA PRO A 100 5.77 -7.10 12.02
C PRO A 100 4.28 -7.37 12.22
N VAL A 101 3.74 -8.31 11.44
CA VAL A 101 2.36 -8.82 11.53
C VAL A 101 2.41 -10.35 11.54
N ALA A 102 1.70 -10.99 12.47
CA ALA A 102 1.67 -12.44 12.59
C ALA A 102 0.29 -12.97 13.01
N VAL A 103 -0.60 -13.13 12.03
CA VAL A 103 -1.98 -13.59 12.24
C VAL A 103 -2.08 -15.12 12.21
N SER A 104 -1.36 -15.76 11.28
CA SER A 104 -1.36 -17.23 11.15
C SER A 104 -0.11 -17.74 10.47
N ASN A 105 0.01 -19.07 10.29
CA ASN A 105 1.10 -19.66 9.51
C ASN A 105 1.11 -19.24 8.04
N GLN A 106 -0.01 -18.74 7.51
CA GLN A 106 -0.14 -18.29 6.13
C GLN A 106 -0.21 -16.75 6.01
N LEU A 107 -0.47 -16.03 7.10
CA LEU A 107 -0.61 -14.57 7.13
C LEU A 107 0.37 -13.98 8.14
N LYS A 108 1.64 -13.90 7.76
CA LYS A 108 2.71 -13.33 8.59
C LYS A 108 3.84 -12.74 7.77
N GLY A 109 4.55 -11.78 8.36
CA GLY A 109 5.70 -11.11 7.76
C GLY A 109 5.86 -9.70 8.32
N SER A 110 6.49 -8.83 7.55
CA SER A 110 6.62 -7.40 7.88
C SER A 110 6.05 -6.57 6.76
N LEU A 111 5.35 -5.49 7.12
CA LEU A 111 4.92 -4.45 6.21
C LEU A 111 6.09 -3.48 6.01
N ASP A 112 6.45 -3.17 4.77
CA ASP A 112 7.58 -2.26 4.50
C ASP A 112 7.39 -0.89 5.15
N TYR A 113 6.20 -0.30 4.98
CA TYR A 113 5.79 0.93 5.63
C TYR A 113 4.34 0.83 6.10
N PHE A 114 4.13 1.05 7.39
CA PHE A 114 2.82 1.15 8.01
C PHE A 114 2.65 2.54 8.63
N LEU A 115 1.81 3.36 7.99
CA LEU A 115 1.45 4.70 8.46
C LEU A 115 0.14 4.62 9.22
N GLN A 116 0.08 5.29 10.37
CA GLN A 116 -1.11 5.31 11.21
C GLN A 116 -1.31 6.68 11.84
N THR A 117 -2.55 7.17 11.80
CA THR A 117 -3.08 8.24 12.67
C THR A 117 -4.01 7.62 13.70
N ASP A 118 -4.64 8.44 14.54
CA ASP A 118 -5.64 7.94 15.50
C ASP A 118 -6.86 7.28 14.83
N VAL A 119 -7.11 7.57 13.55
CA VAL A 119 -8.33 7.15 12.84
C VAL A 119 -8.08 6.34 11.56
N THR A 120 -6.92 6.50 10.92
CA THR A 120 -6.65 5.90 9.61
C THR A 120 -5.32 5.19 9.59
N VAL A 121 -5.25 4.12 8.81
CA VAL A 121 -4.02 3.41 8.47
C VAL A 121 -3.76 3.43 6.97
N LEU A 122 -2.49 3.25 6.59
CA LEU A 122 -2.06 3.10 5.21
C LEU A 122 -0.83 2.18 5.15
N VAL A 123 -0.85 1.20 4.23
CA VAL A 123 0.28 0.28 3.99
C VAL A 123 0.95 0.59 2.67
N ILE A 124 2.27 0.75 2.65
CA ILE A 124 3.04 0.85 1.40
C ILE A 124 3.99 -0.33 1.31
N GLU A 125 3.90 -1.06 0.20
CA GLU A 125 4.79 -2.18 -0.14
C GLU A 125 5.79 -1.73 -1.21
N ALA A 126 7.09 -1.83 -0.92
CA ALA A 126 8.13 -1.46 -1.88
C ALA A 126 8.50 -2.65 -2.76
N LYS A 127 8.86 -2.37 -4.01
CA LYS A 127 9.35 -3.36 -4.98
C LYS A 127 10.49 -2.81 -5.81
N ASN A 128 11.24 -3.74 -6.39
CA ASN A 128 12.24 -3.36 -7.39
C ASN A 128 11.61 -3.07 -8.76
N GLU A 129 10.68 -3.91 -9.23
CA GLU A 129 10.14 -3.80 -10.60
C GLU A 129 8.71 -4.33 -10.79
N ASP A 130 8.37 -5.52 -10.27
CA ASP A 130 7.09 -6.18 -10.56
C ASP A 130 5.95 -5.68 -9.66
N LEU A 131 5.25 -4.65 -10.13
CA LEU A 131 4.07 -4.09 -9.46
C LEU A 131 2.90 -5.09 -9.39
N GLU A 132 2.72 -5.98 -10.37
CA GLU A 132 1.58 -6.89 -10.38
C GLU A 132 1.71 -7.96 -9.29
N ARG A 133 2.89 -8.56 -9.16
CA ARG A 133 3.19 -9.48 -8.06
C ARG A 133 3.30 -8.75 -6.73
N GLY A 134 3.85 -7.54 -6.72
CA GLY A 134 3.88 -6.70 -5.53
C GLY A 134 2.48 -6.37 -5.01
N PHE A 135 1.52 -6.16 -5.91
CA PHE A 135 0.13 -5.95 -5.54
C PHE A 135 -0.51 -7.20 -4.89
N VAL A 136 -0.17 -8.41 -5.36
CA VAL A 136 -0.64 -9.64 -4.70
C VAL A 136 -0.16 -9.71 -3.26
N GLN A 137 1.12 -9.40 -3.03
CA GLN A 137 1.67 -9.35 -1.68
C GLN A 137 0.95 -8.29 -0.83
N LEU A 138 0.81 -7.07 -1.32
CA LEU A 138 0.07 -6.00 -0.64
C LEU A 138 -1.36 -6.41 -0.30
N ALA A 139 -2.07 -7.08 -1.22
CA ALA A 139 -3.43 -7.54 -0.99
C ALA A 139 -3.51 -8.56 0.15
N VAL A 140 -2.54 -9.47 0.24
CA VAL A 140 -2.43 -10.44 1.36
C VAL A 140 -2.08 -9.72 2.67
N GLU A 141 -1.21 -8.72 2.62
CA GLU A 141 -0.87 -7.87 3.76
C GLU A 141 -2.09 -7.13 4.31
N LEU A 142 -2.94 -6.55 3.45
CA LEU A 142 -4.18 -5.89 3.87
C LEU A 142 -5.18 -6.89 4.50
N ILE A 143 -5.25 -8.13 4.00
CA ILE A 143 -6.08 -9.20 4.58
C ILE A 143 -5.56 -9.62 5.96
N ALA A 144 -4.24 -9.65 6.16
CA ALA A 144 -3.64 -9.90 7.46
C ALA A 144 -3.90 -8.71 8.41
N LEU A 145 -3.74 -7.48 7.91
CA LEU A 145 -3.93 -6.27 8.69
C LEU A 145 -5.35 -6.15 9.25
N ASP A 146 -6.38 -6.51 8.46
CA ASP A 146 -7.79 -6.60 8.89
C ASP A 146 -7.99 -7.41 10.18
N GLN A 147 -7.18 -8.45 10.39
CA GLN A 147 -7.23 -9.32 11.57
C GLN A 147 -6.23 -8.91 12.67
N TRP A 148 -5.34 -7.97 12.38
CA TRP A 148 -4.24 -7.56 13.26
C TRP A 148 -4.52 -6.27 14.03
N ILE A 149 -5.31 -5.35 13.45
CA ILE A 149 -5.59 -4.03 14.05
C ILE A 149 -7.01 -3.95 14.61
N GLU A 150 -7.19 -3.09 15.62
CA GLU A 150 -8.49 -2.77 16.22
C GLU A 150 -9.16 -1.54 15.57
N SER A 151 -8.60 -1.00 14.50
CA SER A 151 -9.18 0.16 13.81
C SER A 151 -10.58 -0.18 13.28
N GLU A 152 -11.51 0.77 13.41
CA GLU A 152 -12.87 0.71 12.84
C GLU A 152 -12.93 1.20 11.38
N GLN A 153 -11.78 1.52 10.77
CA GLN A 153 -11.73 1.95 9.38
C GLN A 153 -12.28 0.83 8.47
N GLY A 154 -13.39 1.10 7.77
CA GLY A 154 -14.07 0.11 6.95
C GLY A 154 -13.32 -0.31 5.69
N VAL A 155 -12.45 0.56 5.17
CA VAL A 155 -11.63 0.32 3.98
C VAL A 155 -10.17 0.56 4.32
N LEU A 156 -9.33 -0.47 4.16
CA LEU A 156 -7.88 -0.39 4.40
C LEU A 156 -7.16 -0.03 3.10
N PRO A 157 -6.58 1.17 2.96
CA PRO A 157 -5.85 1.55 1.77
C PRO A 157 -4.43 1.01 1.79
N GLY A 158 -3.87 0.80 0.59
CA GLY A 158 -2.46 0.52 0.43
C GLY A 158 -1.92 0.96 -0.93
N ALA A 159 -0.61 0.94 -1.09
CA ALA A 159 0.02 1.11 -2.39
C ALA A 159 1.24 0.21 -2.56
N VAL A 160 1.50 -0.21 -3.79
CA VAL A 160 2.75 -0.83 -4.18
C VAL A 160 3.59 0.20 -4.95
N SER A 161 4.89 0.26 -4.69
CA SER A 161 5.77 1.24 -5.32
C SER A 161 7.14 0.69 -5.72
N THR A 162 7.61 1.08 -6.91
CA THR A 162 9.02 0.90 -7.32
C THR A 162 9.88 2.13 -7.05
N GLY A 163 9.37 3.08 -6.26
CA GLY A 163 9.90 4.43 -6.09
C GLY A 163 9.47 5.35 -7.23
N SER A 164 9.71 4.95 -8.49
CA SER A 164 9.40 5.74 -9.68
C SER A 164 7.94 5.61 -10.14
N ILE A 165 7.25 4.53 -9.78
CA ILE A 165 5.84 4.30 -10.10
C ILE A 165 5.12 3.79 -8.85
N TRP A 166 3.94 4.33 -8.59
CA TRP A 166 3.04 3.93 -7.51
C TRP A 166 1.72 3.45 -8.09
N GLN A 167 1.18 2.37 -7.52
CA GLN A 167 -0.17 1.88 -7.81
C GLN A 167 -0.91 1.63 -6.50
N PHE A 168 -2.11 2.18 -6.39
CA PHE A 168 -2.92 2.02 -5.19
C PHE A 168 -3.78 0.76 -5.22
N GLY A 169 -4.18 0.33 -4.03
CA GLY A 169 -5.27 -0.59 -3.81
C GLY A 169 -5.99 -0.28 -2.51
N GLN A 170 -7.08 -0.98 -2.29
CA GLN A 170 -7.79 -0.93 -1.03
C GLN A 170 -8.50 -2.24 -0.76
N PHE A 171 -8.66 -2.56 0.53
CA PHE A 171 -9.42 -3.71 1.00
C PHE A 171 -10.67 -3.25 1.72
N ASP A 172 -11.83 -3.51 1.13
CA ASP A 172 -13.14 -3.32 1.75
C ASP A 172 -13.44 -4.50 2.67
N ARG A 173 -13.45 -4.22 3.98
CA ARG A 173 -13.53 -5.25 5.03
C ARG A 173 -14.91 -5.90 5.08
N GLN A 174 -15.96 -5.11 4.85
CA GLN A 174 -17.35 -5.57 4.91
C GLN A 174 -17.67 -6.54 3.76
N THR A 175 -17.28 -6.18 2.54
CA THR A 175 -17.54 -6.98 1.33
C THR A 175 -16.45 -8.01 1.03
N ARG A 176 -15.34 -7.98 1.79
CA ARG A 176 -14.16 -8.83 1.58
C ARG A 176 -13.65 -8.70 0.13
N GLN A 177 -13.46 -7.47 -0.32
CA GLN A 177 -13.04 -7.17 -1.69
C GLN A 177 -11.77 -6.32 -1.72
N VAL A 178 -10.77 -6.81 -2.44
CA VAL A 178 -9.60 -6.02 -2.85
C VAL A 178 -9.92 -5.32 -4.16
N THR A 179 -9.73 -4.00 -4.20
CA THR A 179 -9.72 -3.21 -5.44
C THR A 179 -8.30 -2.81 -5.78
N GLN A 180 -7.83 -3.15 -6.98
CA GLN A 180 -6.59 -2.64 -7.57
C GLN A 180 -6.92 -1.43 -8.46
N ASP A 181 -6.25 -0.30 -8.21
CA ASP A 181 -6.42 0.89 -9.04
C ASP A 181 -5.86 0.66 -10.45
N LEU A 182 -6.54 1.22 -11.45
CA LEU A 182 -6.06 1.21 -12.84
C LEU A 182 -5.03 2.30 -13.10
N ASN A 183 -4.99 3.34 -12.26
CA ASN A 183 -4.07 4.45 -12.43
C ASN A 183 -2.68 4.12 -11.88
N LEU A 184 -1.66 4.62 -12.57
CA LEU A 184 -0.26 4.57 -12.14
C LEU A 184 0.23 6.01 -11.97
N TYR A 185 0.90 6.29 -10.85
CA TYR A 185 1.40 7.61 -10.52
C TYR A 185 2.92 7.58 -10.59
N ARG A 186 3.48 8.37 -11.51
CA ARG A 186 4.93 8.41 -11.73
C ARG A 186 5.57 9.46 -10.85
N VAL A 187 6.76 9.20 -10.36
CA VAL A 187 7.58 10.17 -9.63
C VAL A 187 8.82 10.48 -10.48
N PRO A 188 9.11 11.76 -10.79
CA PRO A 188 8.48 12.97 -10.23
C PRO A 188 7.23 13.48 -10.99
N ALA A 189 6.91 12.98 -12.17
CA ALA A 189 5.94 13.61 -13.09
C ALA A 189 4.51 13.82 -12.51
N ASP A 190 4.06 12.93 -11.64
CA ASP A 190 2.73 12.93 -11.02
C ASP A 190 2.83 13.09 -9.48
N LEU A 191 3.94 13.63 -8.97
CA LEU A 191 4.25 13.72 -7.54
C LEU A 191 3.22 14.51 -6.73
N GLU A 192 2.70 15.61 -7.28
CA GLU A 192 1.64 16.38 -6.61
C GLU A 192 0.38 15.53 -6.40
N ALA A 193 -0.08 14.84 -7.45
CA ALA A 193 -1.26 13.99 -7.37
C ALA A 193 -1.05 12.86 -6.35
N LEU A 194 0.12 12.22 -6.37
CA LEU A 194 0.51 11.20 -5.40
C LEU A 194 0.45 11.73 -3.96
N LEU A 195 1.11 12.85 -3.67
CA LEU A 195 1.12 13.44 -2.32
C LEU A 195 -0.28 13.82 -1.85
N ARG A 196 -1.10 14.42 -2.72
CA ARG A 196 -2.47 14.77 -2.36
C ARG A 196 -3.31 13.56 -2.01
N ILE A 197 -3.14 12.43 -2.70
CA ILE A 197 -3.82 11.18 -2.37
C ILE A 197 -3.32 10.63 -1.04
N LEU A 198 -2.00 10.50 -0.84
CA LEU A 198 -1.41 9.97 0.39
C LEU A 198 -1.82 10.79 1.62
N VAL A 199 -1.78 12.11 1.51
CA VAL A 199 -2.24 13.02 2.58
C VAL A 199 -3.75 12.91 2.78
N GLY A 200 -4.54 12.82 1.72
CA GLY A 200 -6.00 12.68 1.81
C GLY A 200 -6.42 11.38 2.51
N LEU A 201 -5.71 10.28 2.26
CA LEU A 201 -5.96 8.99 2.90
C LEU A 201 -5.69 9.01 4.41
N LEU A 202 -4.75 9.84 4.87
CA LEU A 202 -4.35 9.95 6.29
C LEU A 202 -4.98 11.15 7.01
N LYS A 203 -5.57 12.07 6.26
CA LYS A 203 -6.35 13.22 6.74
C LYS A 203 -7.68 13.29 6.00
N PRO A 204 -8.58 12.31 6.21
CA PRO A 204 -9.88 12.32 5.57
C PRO A 204 -10.65 13.60 5.96
N ALA A 205 -11.41 14.14 5.01
CA ALA A 205 -12.24 15.30 5.28
C ALA A 205 -13.32 14.94 6.33
N PRO A 206 -13.79 15.90 7.13
CA PRO A 206 -14.93 15.67 8.01
C PRO A 206 -16.13 15.16 7.19
N GLY A 207 -16.53 13.90 7.38
CA GLY A 207 -17.63 13.24 6.65
C GLY A 207 -17.22 12.06 5.76
N ASP A 208 -15.93 11.87 5.47
CA ASP A 208 -15.44 10.71 4.70
C ASP A 208 -15.24 9.44 5.57
N SER A 209 -15.36 9.58 6.90
CA SER A 209 -15.47 8.46 7.84
C SER A 209 -16.88 7.86 7.77
N VAL A 210 -17.19 7.13 6.70
CA VAL A 210 -18.43 6.36 6.61
C VAL A 210 -18.29 5.15 7.53
N GLY A 211 -18.75 5.31 8.77
CA GLY A 211 -18.69 4.26 9.80
C GLY A 211 -19.26 4.65 11.16
N ALA A 212 -19.85 5.83 11.32
CA ALA A 212 -20.56 6.17 12.56
C ALA A 212 -21.83 6.96 12.24
N GLU A 213 -22.97 6.27 12.22
CA GLU A 213 -24.24 6.88 12.59
C GLU A 213 -24.70 6.33 13.95
N PRO A 214 -25.40 7.14 14.75
CA PRO A 214 -25.65 6.92 16.18
C PRO A 214 -26.59 5.77 16.53
#